data_AF-A0A511M591-F1
#
_entry.id   AF-A0A511M591-F1
#
_cell.length_a   1.000
_cell.length_b   1.000
_cell.length_c   1.000
_cell.angle_alpha   90.00
_cell.angle_beta   90.00
_cell.angle_gamma   90.00
#
_symmetry.space_group_name_H-M   'P 1'
#
loop_
_entity.id
_entity.type
_entity.pdbx_description
1 polymer ?
#
loop_
_entity_poly.entity_id
_entity_poly.type
_entity_poly.pdbx_seq_one_letter_code
_entity_poly.pdbx_strand_id
1 'polypeptide(L)'
;MAPATAADLSDGGGMSEPLDTVRVLLGGAGLPANEAEMAGLAATYPEYRAAIDALYAVPAARYVDPALRFHAHARIAEWDR
;
A
#
# COMPACT_ATOMS: atom_id res chain seq x y z
N MET A 1 11.21 -25.88 22.72
CA MET A 1 11.28 -24.92 21.61
C MET A 1 9.96 -24.17 21.62
N ALA A 2 9.90 -23.00 22.27
CA ALA A 2 8.67 -22.24 22.42
C ALA A 2 8.39 -21.43 21.12
N PRO A 3 7.14 -21.29 20.68
CA PRO A 3 6.80 -20.47 19.52
C PRO A 3 6.96 -18.99 19.87
N ALA A 4 7.62 -18.24 18.99
CA ALA A 4 7.77 -16.79 19.11
C ALA A 4 6.37 -16.14 19.14
N THR A 5 6.01 -15.56 20.29
CA THR A 5 4.83 -14.73 20.46
C THR A 5 4.91 -13.51 19.55
N ALA A 6 3.83 -13.25 18.82
CA ALA A 6 3.61 -12.14 17.88
C ALA A 6 3.61 -10.73 18.53
N ALA A 7 4.35 -10.55 19.63
CA ALA A 7 4.42 -9.33 20.42
C ALA A 7 5.68 -8.49 20.14
N ASP A 8 6.51 -8.87 19.16
CA ASP A 8 7.77 -8.19 18.83
C ASP A 8 7.72 -7.38 17.52
N LEU A 9 6.51 -7.05 17.03
CA LEU A 9 6.32 -6.10 15.92
C LEU A 9 5.90 -4.70 16.41
N SER A 10 6.03 -4.43 17.71
CA SER A 10 5.86 -3.10 18.27
C SER A 10 7.16 -2.31 18.19
N ASP A 11 7.56 -1.97 16.98
CA ASP A 11 8.20 -0.69 16.69
C ASP A 11 8.01 -0.36 15.21
N GLY A 12 6.77 -0.04 14.84
CA GLY A 12 6.50 0.67 13.59
C GLY A 12 7.07 2.07 13.74
N GLY A 13 8.40 2.17 13.59
CA GLY A 13 9.21 3.37 13.80
C GLY A 13 8.47 4.61 13.33
N GLY A 14 8.31 5.54 14.28
CA GLY A 14 7.34 6.63 14.22
C GLY A 14 7.30 7.34 12.87
N MET A 15 6.09 7.70 12.43
CA MET A 15 5.81 8.44 11.19
C MET A 15 7.02 9.24 10.71
N SER A 16 7.86 8.64 9.86
CA SER A 16 8.83 9.42 9.12
C SER A 16 8.01 10.46 8.39
N GLU A 17 8.42 11.73 8.49
CA GLU A 17 7.68 12.79 7.83
C GLU A 17 7.41 12.39 6.37
N PRO A 18 6.24 12.68 5.80
CA PRO A 18 5.87 12.21 4.45
C PRO A 18 6.96 12.43 3.41
N LEU A 19 7.76 13.49 3.57
CA LEU A 19 8.92 13.80 2.76
C LEU A 19 10.02 12.73 2.80
N ASP A 20 10.39 12.23 3.98
CA ASP A 20 11.42 11.21 4.14
C ASP A 20 10.96 9.87 3.56
N THR A 21 9.69 9.54 3.75
CA THR A 21 9.10 8.33 3.16
C THR A 21 9.13 8.40 1.63
N VAL A 22 8.69 9.51 1.04
CA VAL A 22 8.74 9.71 -0.41
C VAL A 22 10.18 9.66 -0.92
N ARG A 23 11.16 10.22 -0.20
CA ARG A 23 12.58 10.17 -0.58
C ARG A 23 13.09 8.74 -0.65
N VAL A 24 12.76 7.91 0.34
CA VAL A 24 13.15 6.49 0.37
C VAL A 24 12.51 5.73 -0.79
N LEU A 25 11.21 5.95 -1.05
CA LEU A 25 10.49 5.27 -2.12
C LEU A 25 11.06 5.60 -3.50
N LEU A 26 11.31 6.89 -3.78
CA LEU A 26 11.89 7.33 -5.04
C LEU A 26 13.34 6.84 -5.19
N GLY A 27 14.12 6.85 -4.11
CA GLY A 27 15.47 6.30 -4.09
C GLY A 27 15.49 4.81 -4.41
N GLY A 28 14.58 4.02 -3.83
CA GLY A 28 14.42 2.59 -4.14
C GLY A 28 13.97 2.31 -5.57
N ALA A 29 13.21 3.23 -6.18
CA ALA A 29 12.77 3.15 -7.57
C ALA A 29 13.80 3.69 -8.58
N GLY A 30 14.89 4.33 -8.10
CA GLY A 30 15.87 5.00 -8.96
C GLY A 30 15.30 6.21 -9.71
N LEU A 31 14.24 6.83 -9.19
CA LEU A 31 13.56 7.95 -9.83
C LEU A 31 14.06 9.29 -9.26
N PRO A 32 14.53 10.22 -10.12
CA PRO A 32 14.87 11.55 -9.67
C PRO A 32 13.59 12.36 -9.41
N ALA A 33 13.63 13.25 -8.43
CA ALA A 33 12.61 14.28 -8.21
C ALA A 33 13.26 15.58 -7.75
N ASN A 34 12.78 16.70 -8.25
CA ASN A 34 13.17 18.02 -7.77
C ASN A 34 12.41 18.38 -6.47
N GLU A 35 12.78 19.50 -5.84
CA GLU A 35 12.21 19.90 -4.54
C GLU A 35 10.69 20.16 -4.59
N ALA A 36 10.18 20.74 -5.68
CA ALA A 36 8.76 21.01 -5.83
C ALA A 36 7.95 19.72 -6.03
N GLU A 37 8.48 18.77 -6.80
CA GLU A 37 7.90 17.43 -6.97
C GLU A 37 7.89 16.67 -5.64
N MET A 38 9.01 16.69 -4.91
CA MET A 38 9.11 16.10 -3.57
C MET A 38 8.07 16.67 -2.60
N ALA A 39 7.92 18.00 -2.57
CA ALA A 39 6.93 18.65 -1.70
C ALA A 39 5.49 18.27 -2.07
N GLY A 40 5.16 18.24 -3.37
CA GLY A 40 3.85 17.83 -3.85
C GLY A 40 3.54 16.37 -3.53
N LEU A 41 4.49 15.47 -3.79
CA LEU A 41 4.35 14.05 -3.47
C LEU A 41 4.21 13.80 -1.97
N ALA A 42 5.02 14.49 -1.15
CA ALA A 42 4.94 14.39 0.30
C ALA A 42 3.59 14.88 0.84
N ALA A 43 3.04 15.95 0.30
CA ALA A 43 1.74 16.47 0.69
C ALA A 43 0.61 15.48 0.41
N THR A 44 0.63 14.80 -0.75
CA THR A 44 -0.44 13.87 -1.16
C THR A 44 -0.24 12.44 -0.63
N TYR A 45 0.99 12.06 -0.28
CA TYR A 45 1.33 10.70 0.15
C TYR A 45 0.42 10.13 1.27
N PRO A 46 0.06 10.88 2.32
CA PRO A 46 -0.84 10.37 3.37
C PRO A 46 -2.20 9.93 2.85
N GLU A 47 -2.78 10.67 1.88
CA GLU A 47 -4.07 10.33 1.28
C GLU A 47 -3.98 9.04 0.47
N TYR A 48 -2.93 8.89 -0.34
CA TYR A 48 -2.69 7.65 -1.08
C TYR A 48 -2.47 6.47 -0.14
N ARG A 49 -1.72 6.66 0.94
CA ARG A 49 -1.50 5.61 1.92
C ARG A 49 -2.81 5.17 2.57
N ALA A 50 -3.64 6.12 3.01
CA ALA A 50 -4.95 5.83 3.59
C ALA A 50 -5.87 5.10 2.60
N ALA A 51 -5.89 5.54 1.33
CA ALA A 51 -6.67 4.89 0.28
C ALA A 51 -6.23 3.44 0.04
N ILE A 52 -4.91 3.17 0.03
CA ILE A 52 -4.36 1.82 -0.10
C ILE A 52 -4.73 0.97 1.12
N ASP A 53 -4.58 1.50 2.33
CA ASP A 53 -4.92 0.79 3.56
C ASP A 53 -6.41 0.42 3.61
N ALA A 54 -7.28 1.28 3.10
CA ALA A 54 -8.71 1.00 2.98
C ALA A 54 -9.03 -0.21 2.07
N LEU A 55 -8.20 -0.50 1.05
CA LEU A 55 -8.39 -1.69 0.20
C LEU A 55 -8.21 -3.00 0.98
N TYR A 56 -7.36 -3.00 2.01
CA TYR A 56 -7.14 -4.16 2.88
C TYR A 56 -8.20 -4.28 3.99
N ALA A 57 -8.98 -3.22 4.23
CA ALA A 57 -10.04 -3.22 5.25
C ALA A 57 -11.34 -3.92 4.79
N VAL A 58 -11.40 -4.43 3.56
CA VAL A 58 -12.59 -5.10 2.99
C VAL A 58 -12.53 -6.61 3.26
N PRO A 59 -13.29 -7.16 4.24
CA PRO A 59 -13.18 -8.58 4.60
C PRO A 59 -13.57 -9.52 3.45
N ALA A 60 -14.51 -9.08 2.60
CA ALA A 60 -14.93 -9.80 1.42
C ALA A 60 -13.79 -10.00 0.41
N ALA A 61 -12.80 -9.10 0.38
CA ALA A 61 -11.66 -9.18 -0.55
C ALA A 61 -10.59 -10.22 -0.14
N ARG A 62 -10.72 -10.85 1.04
CA ARG A 62 -9.71 -11.80 1.56
C ARG A 62 -9.61 -13.10 0.76
N TYR A 63 -10.71 -13.52 0.14
CA TYR A 63 -10.81 -14.80 -0.58
C TYR A 63 -11.27 -14.62 -2.04
N VAL A 64 -11.38 -13.39 -2.52
CA VAL A 64 -11.68 -13.16 -3.94
C VAL A 64 -10.47 -13.50 -4.77
N ASP A 65 -10.73 -14.07 -5.93
CA ASP A 65 -9.69 -14.29 -6.92
C ASP A 65 -9.15 -12.92 -7.39
N PRO A 66 -7.83 -12.68 -7.39
CA PRO A 66 -7.31 -11.43 -7.90
C PRO A 66 -7.80 -11.19 -9.33
N ALA A 67 -8.36 -10.01 -9.60
CA ALA A 67 -8.91 -9.65 -10.91
C ALA A 67 -7.91 -9.78 -12.08
N LEU A 68 -6.61 -9.88 -11.75
CA LEU A 68 -5.51 -10.05 -12.69
C LEU A 68 -5.26 -11.51 -13.10
N ARG A 69 -5.93 -12.49 -12.49
CA ARG A 69 -5.91 -13.86 -13.00
C ARG A 69 -6.71 -13.91 -14.29
N PHE A 70 -6.01 -13.94 -15.41
CA PHE A 70 -6.62 -14.18 -16.70
C PHE A 70 -7.16 -15.62 -16.72
N HIS A 71 -8.47 -15.74 -16.88
CA HIS A 71 -9.14 -17.00 -17.12
C HIS A 71 -9.83 -16.92 -18.47
N ALA A 72 -9.39 -17.73 -19.42
CA ALA A 72 -9.98 -17.77 -20.77
C ALA A 72 -11.50 -18.07 -20.76
N HIS A 73 -12.02 -18.63 -19.67
CA HIS A 73 -13.43 -18.95 -19.48
C HIS A 73 -14.12 -18.13 -18.37
N ALA A 74 -13.45 -17.17 -17.71
CA ALA A 74 -14.13 -16.36 -16.70
C ALA A 74 -15.20 -15.50 -17.37
N ARG A 75 -16.45 -15.73 -16.96
CA ARG A 75 -17.50 -14.75 -17.13
C ARG A 75 -17.45 -13.86 -15.91
N ILE A 76 -17.09 -12.59 -16.10
CA ILE A 76 -17.17 -11.58 -15.05
C ILE A 76 -18.66 -11.51 -14.67
N ALA A 77 -19.00 -11.92 -13.44
CA ALA A 77 -20.32 -11.62 -12.89
C ALA A 77 -20.42 -10.10 -12.75
N GLU A 78 -21.52 -9.52 -13.21
CA GLU A 78 -21.77 -8.09 -13.08
C GLU A 78 -21.74 -7.74 -11.59
N TRP A 79 -20.99 -6.71 -11.23
CA TRP A 79 -20.94 -6.24 -9.85
C TRP A 79 -22.27 -5.55 -9.60
N ASP A 80 -23.17 -6.18 -8.85
CA ASP A 80 -24.48 -5.60 -8.50
C ASP A 80 -24.27 -4.17 -7.97
N ARG A 81 -24.89 -3.21 -8.65
CA ARG A 81 -24.81 -1.77 -8.39
C ARG A 81 -25.84 -1.34 -7.36
#